data_AF-A0A933BJH9-F1
#
_entry.id   AF-A0A933BJH9-F1
#
_cell.length_a   1.000
_cell.length_b   1.000
_cell.length_c   1.000
_cell.angle_alpha   90.00
_cell.angle_beta   90.00
_cell.angle_gamma   90.00
#
_symmetry.space_group_name_H-M   'P 1'
#
loop_
_entity.id
_entity.type
_entity.pdbx_description
1 polymer ?
#
loop_
_entity_poly.entity_id
_entity_poly.type
_entity_poly.pdbx_seq_one_letter_code
_entity_poly.pdbx_strand_id
1 'polypeptide(L)' 'MPWQEVSTVLLRQEFVMLATAEGASVRALCRRYTISPKTGYKWLARYRQQGRAA' A
#
# COMPACT_ATOMS: atom_id res chain seq x y z
N MET A 1 -5.61 15.71 -23.44
CA MET A 1 -5.66 15.68 -21.96
C MET A 1 -4.71 14.60 -21.51
N PRO A 2 -3.49 14.89 -21.02
CA PRO A 2 -2.59 13.84 -20.59
C PRO A 2 -3.17 13.29 -19.30
N TRP A 3 -4.00 12.25 -19.44
CA TRP A 3 -4.50 11.48 -18.32
C TRP A 3 -3.28 11.07 -17.51
N GLN A 4 -3.19 11.53 -16.26
CA GLN A 4 -2.19 11.01 -15.35
C GLN A 4 -2.55 9.54 -15.15
N GLU A 5 -1.85 8.66 -15.88
CA GLU A 5 -1.86 7.22 -15.64
C GLU A 5 -1.20 6.97 -14.29
N VAL A 6 -1.89 7.33 -13.21
CA VAL A 6 -1.56 6.82 -11.90
C VAL A 6 -1.98 5.36 -11.94
N SER A 7 -1.06 4.52 -12.44
CA SER A 7 -1.33 3.10 -12.52
C SER A 7 -1.66 2.59 -11.13
N THR A 8 -2.68 1.73 -11.03
CA THR A 8 -3.08 1.09 -9.77
C THR A 8 -1.92 0.34 -9.11
N VAL A 9 -0.89 0.00 -9.89
CA VAL A 9 0.39 -0.57 -9.46
C VAL A 9 1.21 0.45 -8.65
N LEU A 10 1.36 1.70 -9.11
CA LEU A 10 2.10 2.75 -8.40
C LEU A 10 1.45 3.08 -7.06
N LEU A 11 0.13 3.28 -7.02
CA LEU A 11 -0.62 3.54 -5.78
C LEU A 11 -0.45 2.40 -4.76
N ARG A 12 -0.40 1.15 -5.25
CA ARG A 12 -0.21 -0.02 -4.40
C ARG A 12 1.20 -0.08 -3.82
N GLN A 13 2.21 0.22 -4.62
CA GLN A 13 3.61 0.28 -4.16
C GLN A 13 3.80 1.38 -3.13
N GLU A 14 3.29 2.59 -3.41
CA GLU A 14 3.37 3.72 -2.49
C GLU A 14 2.65 3.43 -1.16
N PHE A 15 1.43 2.88 -1.22
CA PHE A 15 0.70 2.47 -0.02
C PHE A 15 1.52 1.52 0.85
N VAL A 16 2.13 0.50 0.23
CA VAL A 16 2.88 -0.52 0.94
C VAL A 16 4.18 0.05 1.53
N MET A 17 4.92 0.89 0.79
CA MET A 17 6.12 1.57 1.29
C MET A 17 5.80 2.44 2.52
N LEU A 18 4.71 3.22 2.46
CA LEU A 18 4.27 4.02 3.60
C LEU A 18 3.79 3.14 4.76
N ALA A 19 3.12 2.03 4.48
CA ALA A 19 2.64 1.10 5.51
C ALA A 19 3.76 0.29 6.18
N THR A 20 4.95 0.22 5.57
CA THR A 20 6.14 -0.38 6.17
C THR A 20 6.99 0.59 7.00
N ALA A 21 6.75 1.90 6.91
CA ALA A 21 7.45 2.86 7.73
C ALA A 21 7.13 2.66 9.22
N GLU A 22 8.14 2.85 10.07
CA GLU A 22 8.00 2.69 11.52
C GLU A 22 7.03 3.74 12.08
N GLY A 23 6.03 3.29 12.85
CA GLY A 23 4.95 4.16 13.36
C GLY A 23 3.82 4.46 12.36
N ALA A 24 3.87 3.95 11.12
CA ALA A 24 2.79 4.14 10.18
C ALA A 24 1.53 3.35 10.57
N SER A 25 0.37 4.03 10.60
CA SER A 25 -0.90 3.36 10.86
C SER A 25 -1.59 2.95 9.56
N VAL A 26 -1.63 1.63 9.32
CA VAL A 26 -2.28 1.03 8.13
C VAL A 26 -3.74 1.50 8.00
N ARG A 27 -4.45 1.66 9.13
CA ARG A 27 -5.83 2.17 9.12
C ARG A 27 -5.95 3.61 8.64
N ALA A 28 -5.02 4.51 9.00
CA ALA A 28 -5.05 5.88 8.49
C ALA A 28 -4.69 5.93 7.00
N LEU A 29 -3.73 5.11 6.58
CA LEU A 29 -3.39 4.97 5.15
C LEU A 29 -4.58 4.42 4.36
N CYS A 30 -5.30 3.41 4.87
CA CYS A 30 -6.50 2.90 4.21
C CYS A 30 -7.56 3.98 3.99
N ARG A 31 -7.75 4.91 4.95
CA ARG A 31 -8.63 6.07 4.78
C ARG A 31 -8.12 7.05 3.74
N ARG A 32 -6.81 7.35 3.75
CA ARG A 32 -6.17 8.28 2.79
C ARG A 32 -6.24 7.77 1.34
N TYR A 33 -6.09 6.47 1.15
CA TYR A 33 -6.13 5.82 -0.16
C TYR A 33 -7.53 5.30 -0.53
N THR A 34 -8.55 5.55 0.30
CA THR A 34 -9.93 5.10 0.09
C THR A 34 -10.03 3.59 -0.19
N ILE A 35 -9.21 2.80 0.49
CA ILE A 35 -9.22 1.34 0.39
C ILE A 35 -9.78 0.70 1.66
N SER A 36 -10.40 -0.48 1.50
CA SER A 36 -10.80 -1.28 2.65
C SER A 36 -9.58 -1.70 3.46
N PRO A 37 -9.64 -1.69 4.82
CA PRO A 37 -8.61 -2.23 5.68
C PRO A 37 -8.22 -3.67 5.30
N LYS A 38 -9.20 -4.49 4.90
CA LYS A 38 -8.96 -5.88 4.46
C LYS A 38 -7.99 -5.95 3.27
N THR A 39 -8.15 -5.04 2.31
CA THR A 39 -7.28 -4.93 1.14
C THR A 39 -5.89 -4.44 1.54
N GLY A 40 -5.82 -3.40 2.37
CA GLY A 40 -4.55 -2.87 2.87
C GLY A 40 -3.71 -3.90 3.62
N TYR A 41 -4.33 -4.64 4.56
CA TYR A 41 -3.64 -5.72 5.29
C TYR A 41 -3.19 -6.85 4.37
N LYS A 42 -3.99 -7.22 3.35
CA LYS A 42 -3.59 -8.24 2.36
C LYS A 42 -2.36 -7.80 1.56
N TRP A 43 -2.28 -6.53 1.20
CA TRP A 43 -1.13 -5.99 0.45
C TRP A 43 0.13 -5.97 1.31
N LEU A 44 0.01 -5.51 2.55
CA LEU A 44 1.11 -5.51 3.52
C LEU A 44 1.61 -6.92 3.82
N ALA A 45 0.71 -7.88 4.01
CA ALA A 45 1.06 -9.28 4.24
C ALA A 45 1.84 -9.87 3.05
N ARG A 46 1.40 -9.62 1.82
CA ARG A 46 2.11 -10.06 0.60
C ARG A 46 3.48 -9.42 0.48
N TYR A 47 3.59 -8.13 0.75
CA TYR A 47 4.89 -7.43 0.71
C TYR A 47 5.85 -7.97 1.76
N ARG A 48 5.39 -8.21 2.99
CA ARG A 48 6.19 -8.84 4.03
C ARG A 48 6.61 -10.26 3.68
N GLN A 49 5.77 -11.03 2.98
CA GLN A 49 6.13 -12.37 2.51
C GLN A 49 7.17 -12.33 1.39
N GLN A 50 7.04 -11.40 0.43
CA GLN A 50 7.99 -11.24 -0.67
C GLN A 50 9.33 -10.61 -0.22
N GLY A 51 9.31 -9.71 0.76
CA GLY A 51 10.52 -9.10 1.33
C GLY A 51 11.29 -9.99 2.31
N ARG A 52 10.70 -11.11 2.76
CA ARG A 52 11.36 -12.10 3.64
C ARG A 52 12.12 -13.18 2.88
N ALA A 53 12.30 -13.01 1.57
CA ALA A 53 13.06 -13.89 0.68
C ALA A 53 14.45 -13.33 0.33
N ALA A 54 15.01 -12.45 1.17
CA ALA A 54 16.40 -12.00 1.11
C ALA A 54 17.18 -12.57 2.29
#